data_AF-A0A7J5XS82-F1
#
_entry.id   AF-A0A7J5XS82-F1
#
_cell.length_a   1.000
_cell.length_b   1.000
_cell.length_c   1.000
_cell.angle_alpha   90.00
_cell.angle_beta   90.00
_cell.angle_gamma   90.00
#
_symmetry.space_group_name_H-M   'P 1'
#
loop_
_entity.id
_entity.type
_entity.pdbx_description
1 polymer ?
#
loop_
_entity_poly.entity_id
_entity_poly.type
_entity_poly.pdbx_seq_one_letter_code
_entity_poly.pdbx_strand_id
1 'polypeptide(L)'
;MVLMEILKETLAANKGYRRDEWTMFGNEAEKVELDVIRNQRVLRKRVDTMALRKQAQNKASAHLRYLERLSQRAPDFAVPLRAHTVWEGMTVTLSCIVQGCPPPKVTW
;
A
#
# COMPACT_ATOMS: atom_id res chain seq x y z
N MET A 1 37.00 6.91 -24.17
CA MET A 1 36.27 7.96 -24.92
C MET A 1 35.34 7.37 -25.98
N VAL A 2 35.83 6.46 -26.83
CA VAL A 2 35.09 5.87 -27.96
C VAL A 2 33.76 5.17 -27.59
N LEU A 3 33.68 4.48 -26.44
CA LEU A 3 32.45 3.76 -26.05
C LEU A 3 31.28 4.71 -25.72
N MET A 4 31.56 5.91 -25.24
CA MET A 4 30.53 6.92 -24.94
C MET A 4 30.04 7.64 -26.20
N GLU A 5 30.85 7.70 -27.26
CA GLU A 5 30.43 8.17 -28.58
C GLU A 5 29.50 7.16 -29.25
N ILE A 6 29.87 5.88 -29.24
CA ILE A 6 29.03 4.80 -29.82
C ILE A 6 27.68 4.70 -29.07
N LEU A 7 27.68 4.85 -27.75
CA LEU A 7 26.43 4.88 -26.97
C LEU A 7 25.57 6.12 -27.27
N LYS A 8 26.19 7.29 -27.52
CA LYS A 8 25.45 8.50 -27.95
C LYS A 8 24.92 8.37 -29.38
N GLU A 9 25.67 7.76 -30.28
CA GLU A 9 25.26 7.49 -31.67
C GLU A 9 24.11 6.49 -31.74
N THR A 10 24.16 5.42 -30.95
CA THR A 10 23.06 4.43 -30.87
C THR A 10 21.80 5.00 -30.19
N LEU A 11 21.96 5.89 -29.18
CA LEU A 11 20.84 6.64 -28.61
C LEU A 11 20.25 7.67 -29.58
N ALA A 12 21.09 8.32 -30.40
CA ALA A 12 20.67 9.27 -31.41
C ALA A 12 19.98 8.57 -32.61
N ALA A 13 20.45 7.38 -32.99
CA ALA A 13 19.88 6.55 -34.04
C ALA A 13 18.54 5.89 -33.66
N ASN A 14 18.26 5.72 -32.36
CA ASN A 14 16.97 5.21 -31.86
C ASN A 14 15.86 6.30 -31.81
N LYS A 15 16.11 7.49 -32.37
CA LYS A 15 15.05 8.45 -32.69
C LYS A 15 14.26 7.88 -33.87
N GLY A 16 13.21 7.13 -33.55
CA GLY A 16 12.30 6.51 -34.50
C GLY A 16 12.00 7.43 -35.68
N TYR A 17 12.48 7.03 -36.84
CA TYR A 17 12.20 7.65 -38.12
C TYR A 17 10.71 7.49 -38.37
N ARG A 18 9.91 8.51 -38.03
CA ARG A 18 8.53 8.58 -38.49
C ARG A 18 8.61 8.92 -39.97
N ARG A 19 8.55 7.88 -40.80
CA ARG A 19 8.46 8.02 -42.24
C ARG A 19 7.04 8.53 -42.52
N ASP A 20 6.87 9.84 -42.65
CA ASP A 20 5.64 10.46 -43.15
C ASP A 20 5.57 10.26 -44.69
N GLU A 21 5.72 9.01 -45.15
CA GLU A 21 5.43 8.64 -46.54
C GLU A 21 3.92 8.40 -46.64
N TRP A 22 3.24 9.25 -47.40
CA TRP A 22 1.84 9.04 -47.77
C TRP A 22 1.76 7.91 -48.79
N THR A 23 1.90 6.66 -48.34
CA THR A 23 1.56 5.48 -49.13
C THR A 23 0.05 5.39 -49.24
N MET A 24 -0.48 5.85 -50.37
CA MET A 24 -1.86 5.62 -50.75
C MET A 24 -2.03 4.11 -50.97
N PHE A 25 -2.71 3.46 -50.02
CA PHE A 25 -3.07 2.04 -49.93
C PHE A 25 -1.96 1.06 -49.45
N GLY A 26 -2.29 0.25 -48.43
CA GLY A 26 -1.55 -0.97 -48.04
C GLY A 26 -0.93 -1.01 -46.64
N ASN A 27 -0.68 0.15 -45.99
CA ASN A 27 0.11 0.22 -44.75
C ASN A 27 -0.72 0.16 -43.45
N GLU A 28 -2.01 -0.14 -43.54
CA GLU A 28 -2.88 -0.23 -42.36
C GLU A 28 -2.42 -1.32 -41.39
N ALA A 29 -1.95 -2.47 -41.91
CA ALA A 29 -1.41 -3.54 -41.08
C ALA A 29 -0.16 -3.11 -40.31
N GLU A 30 0.80 -2.47 -40.97
CA GLU A 30 2.04 -1.97 -40.34
C GLU A 30 1.74 -0.90 -39.28
N LYS A 31 0.80 0.02 -39.56
CA LYS A 31 0.37 1.05 -38.61
C LYS A 31 -0.27 0.42 -37.36
N VAL A 32 -1.12 -0.58 -37.56
CA VAL A 32 -1.74 -1.34 -36.46
C VAL A 32 -0.67 -2.05 -35.63
N GLU A 33 0.32 -2.70 -36.25
CA GLU A 33 1.41 -3.37 -35.54
C GLU A 33 2.22 -2.39 -34.66
N LEU A 34 2.56 -1.22 -35.20
CA LEU A 34 3.27 -0.17 -34.46
C LEU A 34 2.47 0.34 -33.25
N ASP A 35 1.16 0.55 -33.43
CA ASP A 35 0.27 0.98 -32.34
C ASP A 35 0.10 -0.13 -31.29
N VAL A 36 0.03 -1.40 -31.70
CA VAL A 36 0.03 -2.55 -30.79
C VAL A 36 1.31 -2.57 -29.95
N ILE A 37 2.49 -2.44 -30.55
CA ILE A 37 3.78 -2.42 -29.84
C ILE A 37 3.84 -1.25 -28.85
N ARG A 38 3.38 -0.05 -29.26
CA ARG A 38 3.31 1.12 -28.39
C ARG A 38 2.40 0.88 -27.20
N ASN A 39 1.20 0.34 -27.45
CA ASN A 39 0.22 0.03 -26.41
C ASN A 39 0.74 -1.03 -25.43
N GLN A 40 1.39 -2.09 -25.93
CA GLN A 40 2.03 -3.09 -25.08
C GLN A 40 3.08 -2.46 -24.15
N ARG A 41 3.92 -1.54 -24.66
CA ARG A 41 4.93 -0.84 -23.84
C ARG A 41 4.28 0.00 -22.74
N VAL A 42 3.22 0.75 -23.08
CA VAL A 42 2.47 1.56 -22.11
C VAL A 42 1.83 0.68 -21.04
N LEU A 43 1.22 -0.43 -21.45
CA LEU A 43 0.57 -1.37 -20.52
C LEU A 43 1.58 -2.03 -19.59
N ARG A 44 2.73 -2.51 -20.09
CA ARG A 44 3.80 -3.08 -19.26
C ARG A 44 4.26 -2.08 -18.20
N LYS A 45 4.58 -0.84 -18.61
CA LYS A 45 4.99 0.22 -17.67
C LYS A 45 3.93 0.48 -16.58
N ARG A 46 2.65 0.51 -16.96
CA ARG A 46 1.54 0.68 -16.01
C ARG A 46 1.44 -0.49 -15.04
N VAL A 47 1.52 -1.73 -15.53
CA VAL A 47 1.48 -2.94 -14.70
C VAL A 47 2.65 -2.95 -13.72
N ASP A 48 3.87 -2.66 -14.17
CA ASP A 48 5.06 -2.59 -13.31
C ASP A 48 4.89 -1.54 -12.22
N THR A 49 4.39 -0.35 -12.58
CA THR A 49 4.12 0.73 -11.62
C THR A 49 3.04 0.33 -10.61
N MET A 50 1.98 -0.35 -11.05
CA MET A 50 0.93 -0.87 -10.18
C MET A 50 1.46 -1.97 -9.25
N ALA A 51 2.33 -2.86 -9.74
CA ALA A 51 2.94 -3.90 -8.95
C ALA A 51 3.82 -3.32 -7.84
N LEU A 52 4.67 -2.34 -8.16
CA LEU A 52 5.51 -1.63 -7.18
C LEU A 52 4.65 -0.90 -6.13
N ARG A 53 3.60 -0.20 -6.56
CA ARG A 53 2.67 0.50 -5.65
C ARG A 53 1.96 -0.49 -4.73
N LYS A 54 1.46 -1.60 -5.27
CA LYS A 54 0.79 -2.65 -4.50
C LYS A 54 1.74 -3.27 -3.48
N GLN A 55 3.00 -3.53 -3.87
CA GLN A 55 4.01 -4.04 -2.95
C GLN A 55 4.30 -3.04 -1.82
N ALA A 56 4.45 -1.76 -2.12
CA ALA A 56 4.64 -0.72 -1.11
C ALA A 56 3.45 -0.63 -0.15
N GLN A 57 2.22 -0.66 -0.67
CA GLN A 57 1.00 -0.66 0.13
C GLN A 57 0.90 -1.89 1.04
N ASN A 58 1.24 -3.07 0.52
CA ASN A 58 1.24 -4.32 1.31
C ASN A 58 2.27 -4.28 2.44
N LYS A 59 3.47 -3.74 2.18
CA LYS A 59 4.49 -3.55 3.21
C LYS A 59 4.02 -2.57 4.29
N ALA A 60 3.42 -1.45 3.87
CA ALA A 60 2.88 -0.45 4.80
C ALA A 60 1.74 -1.02 5.65
N SER A 61 0.80 -1.76 5.05
CA SER A 61 -0.32 -2.37 5.80
C SER A 61 0.15 -3.48 6.73
N ALA A 62 1.14 -4.29 6.33
CA ALA A 62 1.76 -5.28 7.20
C ALA A 62 2.47 -4.62 8.39
N HIS A 63 3.17 -3.50 8.16
CA HIS A 63 3.81 -2.74 9.22
C HIS A 63 2.79 -2.15 10.21
N LEU A 64 1.71 -1.55 9.71
CA LEU A 64 0.64 -1.02 10.57
C LEU A 64 0.00 -2.11 11.44
N ARG A 65 -0.30 -3.29 10.86
CA ARG A 65 -0.83 -4.44 11.62
C ARG A 65 0.14 -4.98 12.67
N TYR A 66 1.44 -4.83 12.44
CA TYR A 66 2.46 -5.21 13.42
C TYR A 66 2.45 -4.22 14.60
N LEU A 67 2.44 -2.91 14.33
CA LEU A 67 2.34 -1.89 15.36
C LEU A 67 1.04 -2.00 16.15
N GLU A 68 -0.08 -2.26 15.48
CA GLU A 68 -1.37 -2.48 16.13
C GLU A 68 -1.30 -3.65 17.13
N ARG A 69 -0.71 -4.79 16.73
CA ARG A 69 -0.48 -5.92 17.66
C ARG A 69 0.41 -5.57 18.83
N LEU A 70 1.48 -4.80 18.63
CA LEU A 70 2.35 -4.36 19.73
C LEU A 70 1.64 -3.40 20.68
N SER A 71 0.69 -2.61 20.18
CA SER A 71 -0.10 -1.69 20.99
C SER A 71 -1.17 -2.38 21.83
N GLN A 72 -1.48 -3.66 21.55
CA GLN A 72 -2.44 -4.41 22.34
C GLN A 72 -1.91 -4.61 23.76
N ARG A 73 -2.73 -4.22 24.73
CA ARG A 73 -2.44 -4.31 26.15
C ARG A 73 -3.56 -5.07 26.84
N ALA A 74 -3.18 -6.10 27.60
CA ALA A 74 -4.12 -6.86 28.40
C ALA A 74 -4.88 -5.94 29.38
N PRO A 75 -6.14 -6.26 29.70
CA PRO A 75 -6.91 -5.53 30.70
C PRO A 75 -6.18 -5.52 32.04
N ASP A 76 -6.10 -4.34 32.65
CA ASP A 76 -5.39 -4.10 33.89
C ASP A 76 -6.22 -3.18 34.79
N PHE A 77 -6.31 -3.51 36.07
CA PHE A 77 -7.10 -2.77 37.05
C PHE A 77 -6.27 -1.59 37.58
N ALA A 78 -6.30 -0.49 36.84
CA ALA A 78 -5.70 0.77 37.28
C ALA A 78 -6.24 1.22 38.65
N VAL A 79 -7.52 0.97 38.92
CA VAL A 79 -8.10 1.07 40.26
C VAL A 79 -8.78 -0.25 40.60
N PRO A 80 -8.22 -1.04 41.54
CA PRO A 80 -8.81 -2.31 41.95
C PRO A 80 -10.04 -2.09 42.82
N LEU A 81 -10.93 -3.07 42.80
CA LEU A 81 -12.09 -3.09 43.68
C LEU A 81 -11.63 -3.18 45.14
N ARG A 82 -12.18 -2.33 45.99
CA ARG A 82 -11.87 -2.32 47.42
C ARG A 82 -12.92 -3.11 48.20
N ALA A 83 -12.48 -3.87 49.19
CA ALA A 83 -13.38 -4.52 50.14
C ALA A 83 -14.08 -3.47 51.00
N HIS A 84 -15.39 -3.59 51.15
CA HIS A 84 -16.22 -2.75 52.00
C HIS A 84 -17.06 -3.65 52.90
N THR A 85 -17.15 -3.29 54.18
CA THR A 85 -18.07 -3.90 55.15
C THR A 85 -19.23 -2.95 55.40
N VAL A 86 -20.45 -3.41 55.17
CA VAL A 86 -21.68 -2.63 55.30
C VAL A 86 -22.72 -3.37 56.13
N TRP A 87 -23.59 -2.61 56.78
CA TRP A 87 -24.70 -3.16 57.57
C TRP A 87 -25.93 -3.38 56.69
N GLU A 88 -26.82 -4.26 57.14
CA GLU A 88 -28.09 -4.51 56.45
C GLU A 88 -28.90 -3.20 56.33
N GLY A 89 -29.44 -2.95 55.13
CA GLY A 89 -30.16 -1.73 54.80
C GLY A 89 -29.29 -0.54 54.37
N MET A 90 -27.96 -0.67 54.39
CA MET A 90 -27.05 0.36 53.86
C MET A 90 -26.78 0.18 52.36
N THR A 91 -26.74 1.30 51.64
CA THR A 91 -26.32 1.33 50.22
C THR A 91 -24.81 1.44 50.13
N VAL A 92 -24.20 0.68 49.21
CA VAL A 92 -22.77 0.75 48.89
C VAL A 92 -22.56 1.06 47.42
N THR A 93 -21.53 1.83 47.10
CA THR A 93 -21.10 2.09 45.72
C THR A 93 -19.73 1.48 45.50
N LEU A 94 -19.68 0.48 44.62
CA LEU A 94 -18.43 -0.15 44.20
C LEU A 94 -17.94 0.54 42.92
N SER A 95 -16.65 0.84 42.87
CA SER A 95 -16.01 1.44 41.69
C SER A 95 -14.72 0.71 41.38
N CYS A 96 -14.46 0.52 40.09
CA CYS A 96 -13.18 0.04 39.58
C CYS A 96 -12.86 0.74 38.25
N ILE A 97 -11.59 0.79 37.90
CA ILE A 97 -11.12 1.33 36.62
C ILE A 97 -10.27 0.27 35.95
N VAL A 98 -10.71 -0.17 34.76
CA VAL A 98 -10.00 -1.14 33.93
C VAL A 98 -9.47 -0.43 32.70
N GLN A 99 -8.19 -0.60 32.41
CA GLN A 99 -7.53 -0.08 31.22
C GLN A 99 -7.09 -1.25 30.34
N GLY A 100 -7.17 -1.10 29.02
CA GLY A 100 -6.75 -2.13 28.07
C GLY A 100 -6.85 -1.64 26.63
N CYS A 101 -6.09 -2.27 25.73
CA CYS A 101 -6.19 -2.04 24.30
C CYS A 101 -6.29 -3.39 23.58
N PRO A 102 -7.40 -3.71 22.89
CA PRO A 102 -8.60 -2.89 22.71
C PRO A 102 -9.37 -2.63 24.03
N PRO A 103 -10.32 -1.67 24.06
CA PRO A 103 -11.10 -1.36 25.26
C PRO A 103 -11.76 -2.60 25.86
N PRO A 104 -11.58 -2.86 27.18
CA PRO A 104 -12.10 -4.06 27.81
C PRO A 104 -13.63 -4.01 27.97
N LYS A 105 -14.28 -5.16 27.86
CA LYS A 105 -15.69 -5.32 28.21
C LYS A 105 -15.80 -5.63 29.70
N VAL A 106 -16.52 -4.78 30.45
CA VAL A 106 -16.69 -4.90 31.90
C VAL A 106 -18.11 -5.33 32.24
N THR A 107 -18.25 -6.27 33.17
CA THR A 107 -19.53 -6.76 33.72
C THR A 107 -19.40 -6.87 35.24
N TRP A 108 -20.50 -6.61 35.96
CA TRP A 108 -20.61 -6.82 37.40
C TRP A 108 -20.98 -8.26 37.73
#